data_AF-A0A966WER7-F1
#
_entry.id   AF-A0A966WER7-F1
#
_cell.length_a   1.000
_cell.length_b   1.000
_cell.length_c   1.000
_cell.angle_alpha   90.00
_cell.angle_beta   90.00
_cell.angle_gamma   90.00
#
_symmetry.space_group_name_H-M   'P 1'
#
loop_
_entity.id
_entity.type
_entity.pdbx_description
1 polymer ?
#
loop_
_entity_poly.entity_id
_entity_poly.type
_entity_poly.pdbx_seq_one_letter_code
_entity_poly.pdbx_strand_id
1 'polypeptide(L)'
;MSATAQTPEPRELSIIYNRADRIFRRIVTMGALTSLILLGLIGMFLFVRSAQIFNDRGLKFLTGANWTAGSGDGVIPDDFSIGPMLTGTILVAFIALLIAMPLAIGGALYIEFYAAKGVRKVLTTLLDLAAAIPSLIFGLWGVAIFTEFGERWSTLLNSRLGW
;
A
#
# COMPACT_ATOMS: atom_id res chain seq x y z
N MET A 1 38.19 37.86 43.81
CA MET A 1 37.17 38.66 43.08
C MET A 1 36.51 37.73 42.07
N SER A 2 35.38 37.14 42.42
CA SER A 2 34.71 36.13 41.61
C SER A 2 33.74 36.82 40.64
N ALA A 3 34.02 36.74 39.33
CA ALA A 3 33.14 37.27 38.30
C ALA A 3 31.97 36.29 38.10
N THR A 4 30.76 36.71 38.44
CA THR A 4 29.51 36.01 38.11
C THR A 4 29.25 36.10 36.61
N ALA A 5 29.41 34.98 35.90
CA ALA A 5 29.06 34.88 34.48
C ALA A 5 27.53 35.01 34.31
N GLN A 6 27.09 36.03 33.57
CA GLN A 6 25.68 36.20 33.21
C GLN A 6 25.27 35.13 32.19
N THR A 7 24.17 34.43 32.45
CA THR A 7 23.56 33.49 31.50
C THR A 7 23.05 34.25 30.27
N PRO A 8 23.42 33.85 29.04
CA PRO A 8 22.95 34.52 27.84
C PRO A 8 21.45 34.32 27.66
N GLU A 9 20.75 35.43 27.36
CA GLU A 9 19.32 35.43 27.05
C GLU A 9 19.03 34.60 25.79
N PRO A 10 17.99 33.74 25.78
CA PRO A 10 17.60 32.95 24.61
C PRO A 10 17.33 33.84 23.40
N ARG A 11 17.95 33.52 22.25
CA ARG A 11 17.74 34.25 20.99
C ARG A 11 16.32 34.02 20.47
N GLU A 12 15.52 35.08 20.35
CA GLU A 12 14.24 35.03 19.66
C GLU A 12 14.47 34.85 18.14
N LEU A 13 14.01 33.71 17.61
CA LEU A 13 14.09 33.41 16.17
C LEU A 13 13.02 34.24 15.43
N SER A 14 13.41 35.40 14.88
CA SER A 14 12.53 36.15 13.98
C SER A 14 12.60 35.58 12.56
N ILE A 15 11.49 34.99 12.09
CA ILE A 15 11.39 34.46 10.74
C ILE A 15 11.15 35.63 9.77
N ILE A 16 12.24 36.15 9.19
CA ILE A 16 12.16 37.17 8.14
C ILE A 16 11.88 36.46 6.81
N TYR A 17 10.62 36.41 6.40
CA TYR A 17 10.25 35.86 5.09
C TYR A 17 10.80 36.74 3.96
N ASN A 18 11.85 36.26 3.29
CA ASN A 18 12.40 36.93 2.12
C ASN A 18 11.42 36.81 0.93
N ARG A 19 11.52 37.69 -0.07
CA ARG A 19 10.69 37.62 -1.29
C ARG A 19 10.84 36.28 -2.00
N ALA A 20 12.06 35.72 -1.98
CA ALA A 20 12.36 34.40 -2.51
C ALA A 20 11.53 33.30 -1.83
N ASP A 21 11.47 33.29 -0.49
CA ASP A 21 10.70 32.29 0.27
C ASP A 21 9.20 32.37 -0.03
N ARG A 22 8.68 33.59 -0.21
CA ARG A 22 7.28 33.79 -0.56
C ARG A 22 6.95 33.29 -1.97
N ILE A 23 7.85 33.50 -2.93
CA ILE A 23 7.71 33.00 -4.31
C ILE A 23 7.82 31.48 -4.32
N PHE A 24 8.84 30.92 -3.66
CA PHE A 24 9.05 29.49 -3.54
C PHE A 24 7.83 28.79 -2.94
N ARG A 25 7.33 29.30 -1.80
CA ARG A 25 6.12 28.76 -1.16
C ARG A 25 4.91 28.80 -2.08
N ARG A 26 4.73 29.88 -2.86
CA ARG A 26 3.63 29.96 -3.84
C ARG A 26 3.77 28.91 -4.94
N ILE A 27 4.96 28.73 -5.51
CA ILE A 27 5.20 27.74 -6.56
C ILE A 27 4.92 26.32 -6.05
N VAL A 28 5.49 25.97 -4.89
CA VAL A 28 5.29 24.63 -4.29
C VAL A 28 3.82 24.38 -3.96
N THR A 29 3.14 25.34 -3.34
CA THR A 29 1.71 25.19 -3.01
C THR A 29 0.84 25.10 -4.26
N MET A 30 1.12 25.90 -5.29
CA MET A 30 0.38 25.82 -6.56
C MET A 30 0.64 24.49 -7.27
N GLY A 31 1.86 23.98 -7.27
CA GLY A 31 2.19 22.66 -7.81
C GLY A 31 1.44 21.54 -7.07
N ALA A 32 1.44 21.57 -5.73
CA ALA A 32 0.71 20.61 -4.91
C ALA A 32 -0.82 20.71 -5.08
N LEU A 33 -1.37 21.92 -5.18
CA LEU A 33 -2.79 22.12 -5.47
C LEU A 33 -3.14 21.61 -6.88
N THR A 34 -2.27 21.83 -7.85
CA THR A 34 -2.48 21.36 -9.23
C THR A 34 -2.48 19.85 -9.30
N SER A 35 -1.51 19.17 -8.66
CA SER A 35 -1.47 17.71 -8.63
C SER A 35 -2.68 17.13 -7.89
N LEU A 36 -3.11 17.75 -6.80
CA LEU A 36 -4.32 17.36 -6.07
C LEU A 36 -5.58 17.51 -6.92
N ILE A 37 -5.72 18.64 -7.63
CA ILE A 37 -6.85 18.88 -8.54
C ILE A 37 -6.83 17.85 -9.68
N LEU A 38 -5.68 17.59 -10.30
CA LEU A 38 -5.56 16.59 -11.36
C LEU A 38 -5.94 15.19 -10.87
N LEU A 39 -5.44 14.76 -9.70
CA LEU A 39 -5.82 13.49 -9.10
C LEU A 39 -7.33 13.42 -8.85
N GLY A 40 -7.92 14.51 -8.32
CA GLY A 40 -9.36 14.61 -8.09
C GLY A 40 -10.17 14.52 -9.38
N LEU A 41 -9.75 15.22 -10.44
CA LEU A 41 -10.40 15.18 -11.75
C LEU A 41 -10.31 13.80 -12.41
N ILE A 42 -9.14 13.16 -12.36
CA ILE A 42 -8.96 11.79 -12.86
C ILE A 42 -9.85 10.83 -12.07
N GLY A 43 -9.84 10.92 -10.74
CA GLY A 43 -10.69 10.10 -9.87
C GLY A 43 -12.17 10.29 -10.17
N MET A 44 -12.63 11.54 -10.33
CA MET A 44 -14.01 11.87 -10.67
C MET A 44 -14.38 11.34 -12.07
N PHE A 45 -13.52 11.52 -13.06
CA PHE A 45 -13.73 11.01 -14.42
C PHE A 45 -13.88 9.49 -14.43
N LEU A 46 -12.97 8.78 -13.76
CA LEU A 46 -13.02 7.32 -13.64
C LEU A 46 -14.27 6.87 -12.88
N PHE A 47 -14.66 7.58 -11.82
CA PHE A 47 -15.85 7.26 -11.06
C PHE A 47 -17.11 7.37 -11.92
N VAL A 48 -17.31 8.49 -12.62
CA VAL A 48 -18.46 8.68 -13.52
C VAL A 48 -18.48 7.62 -14.62
N ARG A 49 -17.33 7.31 -15.22
CA ARG A 49 -17.24 6.30 -16.28
C ARG A 49 -17.50 4.89 -15.75
N SER A 50 -17.01 4.57 -14.56
CA SER A 50 -17.24 3.28 -13.91
C SER A 50 -18.70 3.11 -13.48
N ALA A 51 -19.37 4.19 -13.05
CA ALA A 51 -20.75 4.14 -12.58
C ALA A 51 -21.73 3.73 -13.69
N GLN A 52 -21.43 4.06 -14.95
CA GLN A 52 -22.24 3.64 -16.10
C GLN A 52 -22.35 2.11 -16.21
N ILE A 53 -21.36 1.35 -15.73
CA ILE A 53 -21.39 -0.12 -15.78
C ILE A 53 -22.55 -0.72 -14.98
N PHE A 54 -23.01 -0.03 -13.93
CA PHE A 54 -24.16 -0.47 -13.14
C PHE A 54 -25.47 -0.28 -13.89
N ASN A 55 -25.55 0.68 -14.82
CA ASN A 55 -26.71 0.83 -15.68
C ASN A 55 -26.73 -0.28 -16.75
N ASP A 56 -25.57 -0.63 -17.31
CA ASP A 56 -25.47 -1.62 -18.39
C ASP A 56 -25.53 -3.08 -17.88
N ARG A 57 -24.94 -3.35 -16.71
CA ARG A 57 -24.72 -4.72 -16.18
C ARG A 57 -25.43 -4.99 -14.84
N GLY A 58 -25.95 -3.96 -14.18
CA GLY A 58 -26.59 -4.09 -12.86
C GLY A 58 -25.65 -4.51 -11.73
N LEU A 59 -26.23 -4.86 -10.57
CA LEU A 59 -25.46 -5.32 -9.39
C LEU A 59 -24.81 -6.70 -9.57
N LYS A 60 -25.22 -7.46 -10.60
CA LYS A 60 -24.62 -8.75 -10.95
C LYS A 60 -23.16 -8.60 -11.37
N PHE A 61 -22.75 -7.42 -11.84
CA PHE A 61 -21.35 -7.10 -12.10
C PHE A 61 -20.45 -7.27 -10.86
N LEU A 62 -20.94 -6.95 -9.65
CA LEU A 62 -20.18 -7.09 -8.41
C LEU A 62 -20.26 -8.47 -7.78
N THR A 63 -21.39 -9.16 -7.96
CA THR A 63 -21.71 -10.41 -7.24
C THR A 63 -21.61 -11.65 -8.12
N GLY A 64 -21.48 -11.48 -9.43
CA GLY A 64 -21.28 -12.58 -10.37
C GLY A 64 -19.98 -13.33 -10.09
N ALA A 65 -19.92 -14.57 -10.58
CA ALA A 65 -18.77 -15.45 -10.45
C ALA A 65 -17.96 -15.58 -11.75
N ASN A 66 -18.45 -15.02 -12.86
CA ASN A 66 -17.83 -15.17 -14.17
C ASN A 66 -16.81 -14.05 -14.40
N TRP A 67 -15.53 -14.42 -14.28
CA TRP A 67 -14.40 -13.59 -14.67
C TRP A 67 -13.85 -14.09 -16.02
N THR A 68 -14.39 -13.55 -17.10
CA THR A 68 -13.96 -13.83 -18.48
C THR A 68 -13.56 -12.53 -19.16
N ALA A 69 -12.52 -11.88 -18.64
CA ALA A 69 -11.92 -10.73 -19.30
C ALA A 69 -11.03 -11.22 -20.46
N GLY A 70 -11.58 -11.27 -21.67
CA GLY A 70 -10.82 -11.57 -22.88
C GLY A 70 -10.74 -13.05 -23.21
N SER A 71 -11.82 -13.62 -23.74
CA SER A 71 -11.67 -14.71 -24.70
C SER A 71 -10.80 -14.22 -25.87
N GLY A 72 -10.03 -15.11 -26.51
CA GLY A 72 -9.03 -14.75 -27.55
C GLY A 72 -9.58 -14.02 -28.78
N ASP A 73 -10.90 -13.79 -28.82
CA ASP A 73 -11.66 -13.01 -29.80
C ASP A 73 -11.87 -11.53 -29.41
N GLY A 74 -11.43 -11.11 -28.21
CA GLY A 74 -11.55 -9.72 -27.74
C GLY A 74 -12.98 -9.29 -27.36
N VAL A 75 -13.94 -10.23 -27.34
CA VAL A 75 -15.32 -9.96 -26.96
C VAL A 75 -15.45 -10.13 -25.45
N ILE A 76 -16.02 -9.13 -24.77
CA ILE A 76 -16.34 -9.22 -23.34
C ILE A 76 -17.73 -9.86 -23.22
N PRO A 77 -17.85 -11.04 -22.60
CA PRO A 77 -19.14 -11.70 -22.42
C PRO A 77 -20.11 -10.85 -21.62
N ASP A 78 -21.41 -11.05 -21.88
CA ASP A 78 -22.44 -10.23 -21.27
C ASP A 78 -22.60 -10.43 -19.74
N ASP A 79 -22.09 -11.55 -19.25
CA ASP A 79 -22.07 -11.97 -17.86
C ASP A 79 -20.75 -11.67 -17.13
N PHE A 80 -19.87 -10.88 -17.74
CA PHE A 80 -18.63 -10.42 -17.10
C PHE A 80 -18.90 -9.76 -15.74
N SER A 81 -18.15 -10.19 -14.73
CA SER A 81 -18.29 -9.72 -13.36
C SER A 81 -16.93 -9.63 -12.66
N ILE A 82 -16.78 -8.65 -11.77
CA ILE A 82 -15.56 -8.43 -10.98
C ILE A 82 -15.60 -9.14 -9.61
N GLY A 83 -16.70 -9.84 -9.30
CA GLY A 83 -16.93 -10.50 -8.02
C GLY A 83 -15.81 -11.45 -7.58
N PRO A 84 -15.23 -12.28 -8.46
CA PRO A 84 -14.09 -13.13 -8.09
C PRO A 84 -12.85 -12.32 -7.71
N MET A 85 -12.58 -11.20 -8.39
CA MET A 85 -11.44 -10.32 -8.09
C MET A 85 -11.61 -9.60 -6.76
N LEU A 86 -12.82 -9.10 -6.48
CA LEU A 86 -13.14 -8.47 -5.20
C LEU A 86 -13.00 -9.47 -4.05
N THR A 87 -13.63 -10.63 -4.19
CA THR A 87 -13.59 -11.70 -3.17
C THR A 87 -12.18 -12.19 -2.95
N GLY A 88 -11.42 -12.45 -4.03
CA GLY A 88 -10.02 -12.86 -3.94
C GLY A 88 -9.15 -11.83 -3.22
N THR A 89 -9.31 -10.54 -3.55
CA THR A 89 -8.56 -9.46 -2.90
C THR A 89 -8.84 -9.38 -1.40
N ILE A 90 -10.12 -9.44 -1.02
CA ILE A 90 -10.53 -9.39 0.40
C ILE A 90 -10.00 -10.62 1.15
N LEU A 91 -10.16 -11.81 0.58
CA LEU A 91 -9.72 -13.06 1.21
C LEU A 91 -8.20 -13.08 1.41
N VAL A 92 -7.43 -12.73 0.37
CA VAL A 92 -5.97 -12.67 0.43
C VAL A 92 -5.52 -11.61 1.45
N ALA A 93 -6.12 -10.41 1.43
CA ALA A 93 -5.79 -9.36 2.39
C ALA A 93 -6.11 -9.78 3.83
N PHE A 94 -7.23 -10.46 4.05
CA PHE A 94 -7.65 -10.94 5.37
C PHE A 94 -6.68 -12.01 5.90
N ILE A 95 -6.34 -13.02 5.10
CA ILE A 95 -5.38 -14.06 5.48
C ILE A 95 -4.00 -13.44 5.74
N ALA A 96 -3.57 -12.50 4.89
CA ALA A 96 -2.31 -11.78 5.07
C ALA A 96 -2.29 -11.02 6.39
N LEU A 97 -3.36 -10.30 6.74
CA LEU A 97 -3.46 -9.58 8.02
C LEU A 97 -3.46 -10.52 9.22
N LEU A 98 -4.20 -11.63 9.16
CA LEU A 98 -4.27 -12.61 10.24
C LEU A 98 -2.89 -13.19 10.59
N ILE A 99 -2.01 -13.36 9.60
CA ILE A 99 -0.68 -13.92 9.81
C ILE A 99 0.34 -12.82 10.09
N ALA A 100 0.38 -11.78 9.27
CA ALA A 100 1.41 -10.74 9.34
C ALA A 100 1.26 -9.86 10.58
N MET A 101 0.04 -9.51 10.99
CA MET A 101 -0.19 -8.63 12.13
C MET A 101 0.35 -9.20 13.46
N PRO A 102 0.01 -10.43 13.89
CA PRO A 102 0.56 -10.96 15.13
C PRO A 102 2.07 -11.14 15.08
N LEU A 103 2.63 -11.55 13.93
CA LEU A 103 4.09 -11.65 13.76
C LEU A 103 4.77 -10.29 13.84
N ALA A 104 4.21 -9.25 13.22
CA ALA A 104 4.76 -7.89 13.24
C ALA A 104 4.74 -7.32 14.67
N ILE A 105 3.63 -7.47 15.39
CA ILE A 105 3.52 -7.01 16.78
C ILE A 105 4.49 -7.80 17.67
N GLY A 106 4.52 -9.13 17.55
CA GLY A 106 5.43 -9.98 18.33
C GLY A 106 6.90 -9.65 18.07
N GLY A 107 7.28 -9.44 16.81
CA GLY A 107 8.63 -9.03 16.42
C GLY A 107 9.00 -7.65 16.96
N ALA A 108 8.09 -6.67 16.86
CA ALA A 108 8.31 -5.33 17.40
C ALA A 108 8.49 -5.35 18.93
N LEU A 109 7.65 -6.10 19.65
CA LEU A 109 7.77 -6.23 21.10
C LEU A 109 9.09 -6.91 21.51
N TYR A 110 9.50 -7.95 20.79
CA TYR A 110 10.79 -8.60 21.04
C TYR A 110 11.97 -7.64 20.85
N ILE A 111 12.00 -6.92 19.73
CA ILE A 111 13.09 -5.99 19.40
C ILE A 111 13.17 -4.85 20.41
N GLU A 112 12.03 -4.33 20.88
CA GLU A 112 11.99 -3.18 21.78
C GLU A 112 12.26 -3.55 23.24
N PHE A 113 11.66 -4.64 23.74
CA PHE A 113 11.67 -4.96 25.17
C PHE A 113 12.63 -6.09 25.56
N TYR A 114 12.92 -7.03 24.67
CA TYR A 114 13.64 -8.26 25.01
C TYR A 114 15.02 -8.36 24.36
N ALA A 115 15.25 -7.72 23.21
CA ALA A 115 16.50 -7.83 22.48
C ALA A 115 17.64 -7.06 23.16
N ALA A 116 18.80 -7.72 23.32
CA ALA A 116 20.03 -7.07 23.76
C ALA A 116 20.45 -5.96 22.77
N LYS A 117 21.13 -4.91 23.25
CA LYS A 117 21.49 -3.70 22.47
C LYS A 117 22.11 -4.00 21.09
N GLY A 118 23.01 -4.99 21.00
CA GLY A 118 23.64 -5.38 19.73
C GLY A 118 22.68 -6.05 18.76
N VAL A 119 21.84 -6.97 19.26
CA VAL A 119 20.85 -7.70 18.47
C VAL A 119 19.77 -6.75 17.96
N ARG A 120 19.28 -5.85 18.81
CA ARG A 120 18.32 -4.80 18.44
C ARG A 120 18.85 -4.00 17.24
N LYS A 121 20.09 -3.52 17.31
CA LYS A 121 20.70 -2.74 16.22
C LYS A 121 20.71 -3.52 14.90
N VAL A 122 21.14 -4.79 14.91
CA VAL A 122 21.18 -5.62 13.71
C VAL A 122 19.78 -5.85 13.14
N LEU A 123 18.81 -6.23 14.00
CA LEU A 123 17.44 -6.51 13.57
C LEU A 123 16.75 -5.26 13.00
N THR A 124 16.91 -4.11 13.64
CA THR A 124 16.36 -2.85 13.12
C THR A 124 16.99 -2.48 11.78
N THR A 125 18.30 -2.60 11.63
CA THR A 125 18.96 -2.34 10.33
C THR A 125 18.47 -3.28 9.23
N LEU A 126 18.26 -4.58 9.53
CA LEU A 126 17.70 -5.52 8.56
C LEU A 126 16.26 -5.16 8.18
N LEU A 127 15.45 -4.73 9.14
CA LEU A 127 14.08 -4.29 8.90
C LEU A 127 14.05 -3.03 8.02
N ASP A 128 14.89 -2.04 8.33
CA ASP A 128 15.00 -0.80 7.56
C ASP A 128 15.45 -1.09 6.13
N LEU A 129 16.41 -2.00 5.96
CA LEU A 129 16.87 -2.44 4.65
C LEU A 129 15.75 -3.18 3.89
N ALA A 130 15.02 -4.08 4.55
CA ALA A 130 13.89 -4.77 3.94
C ALA A 130 12.78 -3.80 3.52
N ALA A 131 12.51 -2.76 4.31
CA ALA A 131 11.53 -1.71 3.99
C ALA A 131 11.97 -0.82 2.81
N ALA A 132 13.28 -0.73 2.54
CA ALA A 132 13.82 0.02 1.41
C ALA A 132 13.73 -0.76 0.07
N ILE A 133 13.50 -2.08 0.10
CA ILE A 133 13.36 -2.88 -1.11
C ILE A 133 12.05 -2.50 -1.82
N PRO A 134 12.07 -2.24 -3.14
CA PRO A 134 10.87 -1.97 -3.92
C PRO A 134 9.85 -3.11 -3.83
N SER A 135 8.58 -2.77 -3.64
CA SER A 135 7.48 -3.75 -3.54
C SER A 135 7.38 -4.69 -4.74
N LEU A 136 7.74 -4.21 -5.94
CA LEU A 136 7.78 -5.03 -7.16
C LEU A 136 8.72 -6.23 -7.04
N ILE A 137 9.87 -6.07 -6.38
CA ILE A 137 10.85 -7.15 -6.21
C ILE A 137 10.25 -8.26 -5.34
N PHE A 138 9.61 -7.90 -4.22
CA PHE A 138 8.92 -8.88 -3.38
C PHE A 138 7.78 -9.57 -4.11
N GLY A 139 7.05 -8.85 -4.97
CA GLY A 139 6.00 -9.43 -5.81
C GLY A 139 6.54 -10.49 -6.78
N LEU A 140 7.58 -10.15 -7.55
CA LEU A 140 8.19 -11.08 -8.52
C LEU A 140 8.89 -12.26 -7.84
N TRP A 141 9.60 -12.01 -6.72
CA TRP A 141 10.17 -13.08 -5.90
C TRP A 141 9.09 -13.99 -5.34
N GLY A 142 7.98 -13.42 -4.89
CA GLY A 142 6.84 -14.18 -4.39
C GLY A 142 6.26 -15.10 -5.45
N VAL A 143 6.09 -14.62 -6.69
CA VAL A 143 5.69 -15.50 -7.82
C VAL A 143 6.72 -16.60 -8.04
N ALA A 144 8.01 -16.27 -8.12
CA ALA A 144 9.06 -17.26 -8.41
C ALA A 144 9.16 -18.39 -7.37
N ILE A 145 8.88 -18.09 -6.10
CA ILE A 145 9.00 -19.07 -5.00
C ILE A 145 7.67 -19.74 -4.66
N PHE A 146 6.57 -18.99 -4.62
CA PHE A 146 5.29 -19.50 -4.14
C PHE A 146 4.41 -20.13 -5.22
N THR A 147 4.75 -20.03 -6.51
CA THR A 147 3.95 -20.65 -7.58
C THR A 147 3.87 -22.17 -7.40
N GLU A 148 5.01 -22.86 -7.25
CA GLU A 148 5.03 -24.32 -7.06
C GLU A 148 4.26 -24.74 -5.80
N PHE A 149 4.40 -23.95 -4.72
CA PHE A 149 3.67 -24.19 -3.49
C PHE A 149 2.16 -24.03 -3.71
N GLY A 150 1.74 -22.95 -4.38
CA GLY A 150 0.35 -22.67 -4.73
C GLY A 150 -0.28 -23.76 -5.58
N GLU A 151 0.42 -24.25 -6.62
CA GLU A 151 -0.02 -25.36 -7.45
C GLU A 151 -0.22 -26.64 -6.65
N ARG A 152 0.69 -26.93 -5.72
CA ARG A 152 0.58 -28.12 -4.85
C ARG A 152 -0.63 -28.02 -3.91
N TRP A 153 -0.88 -26.85 -3.33
CA TRP A 153 -2.08 -26.66 -2.51
C TRP A 153 -3.36 -26.69 -3.34
N SER A 154 -3.35 -26.10 -4.53
CA SER A 154 -4.47 -26.12 -5.47
C SER A 154 -4.86 -27.56 -5.83
N THR A 155 -3.90 -28.38 -6.23
CA THR A 155 -4.14 -29.81 -6.56
C THR A 155 -4.59 -30.62 -5.34
N LEU A 156 -4.05 -30.35 -4.15
CA LEU A 156 -4.51 -30.99 -2.91
C LEU A 156 -5.94 -30.61 -2.55
N LEU A 157 -6.29 -29.33 -2.64
CA LEU A 157 -7.64 -28.86 -2.36
C LEU A 157 -8.64 -29.41 -3.38
N ASN A 158 -8.30 -29.40 -4.67
CA ASN A 158 -9.13 -29.97 -5.72
C ASN A 158 -9.35 -31.48 -5.50
N SER A 159 -8.29 -32.24 -5.25
CA SER A 159 -8.40 -33.69 -5.06
C SER A 159 -9.20 -34.11 -3.81
N ARG A 160 -9.25 -33.26 -2.76
CA ARG A 160 -9.95 -33.56 -1.50
C ARG A 160 -11.35 -32.96 -1.40
N LEU A 161 -11.55 -31.78 -1.98
CA LEU A 161 -12.77 -30.98 -1.85
C LEU A 161 -13.54 -30.82 -3.17
N GLY A 162 -12.97 -31.28 -4.31
CA GLY A 162 -13.62 -31.25 -5.62
C GLY A 162 -13.76 -29.85 -6.22
N TRP A 163 -12.86 -28.94 -5.86
CA TRP A 163 -12.85 -27.52 -6.24
C TRP A 163 -11.75 -27.18 -7.24
#